data_AF-W6KAD4-F1
#
_entry.id   AF-W6KAD4-F1
#
_cell.length_a   1.000
_cell.length_b   1.000
_cell.length_c   1.000
_cell.angle_alpha   90.00
_cell.angle_beta   90.00
_cell.angle_gamma   90.00
#
_symmetry.space_group_name_H-M   'P 1'
#
loop_
_entity.id
_entity.type
_entity.pdbx_description
1 polymer ?
#
loop_
_entity_poly.entity_id
_entity_poly.type
_entity_poly.pdbx_seq_one_letter_code
_entity_poly.pdbx_strand_id
1 'polypeptide(L)'
;MQERLAEAAQLGEQIQESWEGINRFLLKAEAPNGERFNLEAPIPGTNFLLQEVNERVVAMCGLLQSLKDVESTSPIPDSHITGLKSHLDRLIPDVLTLKARSDEGNKKGAVSTLTPSNWVVRIAATGAEHNFASLLQNVVNKMDSVLIQFYQIAGIVSSPGYSAFAHAAEAMAGILSDAETKRAEIEEITSEASFRLNDATNHAEQANSACEVVAKALKNVNELQAAVVQRDQESTTVIASVREVSDQSAALKQAVERYGIEFEEFQAALDERNAKYQTNKELTDNLGLSLEEKNKEAGQLIEKANMMLKGATNAGLATTFSETLEEINGKLQWAKLAFYVSITLLIGSALPLAGYLYKSIDLSDPPSVITQTSEAAKTGPEVAAKGEVIEGAIDAVADGVDLGKTLALVLLMVPAIWLTRFSAAQHHHLFQLKEHYRYKYSLAMGVDGFKEQAPEYENEIAAATFFELTFNPADKLEEPKGATKHPNPILDKVMDKMGMNHKGRESK
;
A
#
# COMPACT_ATOMS: atom_id res chain seq x y z
N MET A 1 32.27 140.84 -3.45
CA MET A 1 30.95 140.56 -2.81
C MET A 1 30.19 139.52 -3.61
N GLN A 2 29.72 139.84 -4.82
CA GLN A 2 28.97 138.90 -5.69
C GLN A 2 29.70 137.56 -5.90
N GLU A 3 31.01 137.60 -6.19
CA GLU A 3 31.82 136.39 -6.33
C GLU A 3 31.80 135.49 -5.07
N ARG A 4 31.86 136.07 -3.87
CA ARG A 4 31.82 135.32 -2.60
C ARG A 4 30.42 134.76 -2.30
N LEU A 5 29.35 135.45 -2.73
CA LEU A 5 27.98 134.95 -2.60
C LEU A 5 27.70 133.82 -3.60
N ALA A 6 28.19 133.95 -4.83
CA ALA A 6 28.14 132.88 -5.83
C ALA A 6 28.95 131.65 -5.38
N GLU A 7 30.12 131.86 -4.75
CA GLU A 7 30.89 130.79 -4.12
C GLU A 7 30.08 130.09 -3.02
N ALA A 8 29.43 130.84 -2.11
CA ALA A 8 28.58 130.25 -1.08
C ALA A 8 27.39 129.44 -1.66
N ALA A 9 26.80 129.91 -2.76
CA ALA A 9 25.75 129.20 -3.49
C ALA A 9 26.26 127.89 -4.10
N GLN A 10 27.44 127.92 -4.73
CA GLN A 10 28.09 126.72 -5.29
C GLN A 10 28.43 125.69 -4.21
N LEU A 11 28.88 126.14 -3.03
CA LEU A 11 29.10 125.25 -1.89
C LEU A 11 27.79 124.63 -1.39
N GLY A 12 26.67 125.37 -1.44
CA GLY A 12 25.33 124.83 -1.16
C GLY A 12 24.92 123.72 -2.13
N GLU A 13 25.16 123.90 -3.43
CA GLU A 13 24.94 122.87 -4.46
C GLU A 13 25.78 121.61 -4.20
N GLN A 14 27.05 121.77 -3.86
CA GLN A 14 27.93 120.65 -3.51
C GLN A 14 27.44 119.86 -2.28
N ILE A 15 26.95 120.57 -1.26
CA ILE A 15 26.36 119.93 -0.06
C ILE A 15 25.11 119.15 -0.47
N GLN A 16 24.22 119.73 -1.27
CA GLN A 16 22.99 119.08 -1.72
C GLN A 16 23.27 117.79 -2.49
N GLU A 17 24.15 117.84 -3.50
CA GLU A 17 24.53 116.66 -4.30
C GLU A 17 25.12 115.56 -3.39
N SER A 18 25.95 115.96 -2.43
CA SER A 18 26.55 115.02 -1.49
C SER A 18 25.51 114.40 -0.56
N TRP A 19 24.55 115.19 -0.12
CA TRP A 19 23.50 114.80 0.81
C TRP A 19 22.51 113.80 0.21
N GLU A 20 22.17 113.91 -1.08
CA GLU A 20 21.29 112.94 -1.74
C GLU A 20 21.86 111.51 -1.70
N GLY A 21 23.17 111.37 -1.89
CA GLY A 21 23.87 110.10 -1.76
C GLY A 21 23.86 109.56 -0.33
N ILE A 22 24.10 110.45 0.65
CA ILE A 22 24.06 110.12 2.08
C ILE A 22 22.67 109.64 2.48
N ASN A 23 21.62 110.40 2.17
CA ASN A 23 20.25 110.10 2.53
C ASN A 23 19.78 108.78 1.91
N ARG A 24 20.11 108.54 0.63
CA ARG A 24 19.80 107.28 -0.04
C ARG A 24 20.45 106.07 0.65
N PHE A 25 21.70 106.21 1.10
CA PHE A 25 22.37 105.15 1.87
C PHE A 25 21.67 104.93 3.22
N LEU A 26 21.42 105.98 4.00
CA LEU A 26 20.79 105.86 5.32
C LEU A 26 19.38 105.24 5.26
N LEU A 27 18.62 105.49 4.19
CA LEU A 27 17.30 104.89 4.00
C LEU A 27 17.33 103.42 3.55
N LYS A 28 18.40 102.99 2.87
CA LYS A 28 18.48 101.65 2.22
C LYS A 28 19.48 100.70 2.88
N ALA A 29 20.32 101.18 3.79
CA ALA A 29 21.32 100.37 4.45
C ALA A 29 20.66 99.22 5.22
N GLU A 30 21.04 97.99 4.88
CA GLU A 30 20.54 96.77 5.48
C GLU A 30 21.71 95.82 5.71
N ALA A 31 21.84 95.32 6.94
CA ALA A 31 22.82 94.29 7.28
C ALA A 31 22.35 92.90 6.80
N PRO A 32 23.25 91.90 6.72
CA PRO A 32 22.90 90.55 6.26
C PRO A 32 21.81 89.85 7.08
N ASN A 33 21.56 90.32 8.30
CA ASN A 33 20.49 89.85 9.20
C ASN A 33 19.15 90.59 9.01
N GLY A 34 19.05 91.51 8.04
CA GLY A 34 17.87 92.33 7.78
C GLY A 34 17.73 93.58 8.66
N GLU A 35 18.70 93.86 9.54
CA GLU A 35 18.65 95.05 10.40
C GLU A 35 18.92 96.33 9.58
N ARG A 36 18.13 97.37 9.87
CA ARG A 36 18.20 98.69 9.24
C ARG A 36 18.30 99.77 10.32
N PHE A 37 18.67 100.99 9.94
CA PHE A 37 18.64 102.13 10.87
C PHE A 37 17.21 102.34 11.40
N ASN A 38 17.09 102.68 12.69
CA ASN A 38 15.80 103.07 13.25
C ASN A 38 15.47 104.49 12.81
N LEU A 39 14.63 104.62 11.78
CA LEU A 39 14.23 105.91 11.21
C LEU A 39 13.11 106.60 11.99
N GLU A 40 12.43 105.88 12.89
CA GLU A 40 11.31 106.39 13.69
C GLU A 40 11.79 107.04 15.00
N ALA A 41 13.05 106.82 15.38
CA ALA A 41 13.65 107.41 16.58
C ALA A 41 14.60 108.57 16.24
N PRO A 42 14.77 109.56 17.14
CA PRO A 42 15.76 110.62 16.96
C PRO A 42 17.17 110.05 16.78
N ILE A 43 17.97 110.68 15.92
CA ILE A 43 19.37 110.29 15.73
C ILE A 43 20.09 110.46 17.07
N PRO A 44 20.80 109.43 17.58
CA PRO A 44 21.48 109.50 18.87
C PRO A 44 22.39 110.72 18.99
N GLY A 45 22.25 111.47 20.09
CA GLY A 45 22.98 112.72 20.31
C GLY A 45 22.33 113.97 19.66
N THR A 46 21.21 113.80 18.97
CA THR A 46 20.39 114.89 18.45
C THR A 46 18.94 114.76 18.92
N ASN A 47 18.15 115.83 18.75
CA ASN A 47 16.70 115.79 18.97
C ASN A 47 15.93 115.68 17.65
N PHE A 48 16.60 115.31 16.56
CA PHE A 48 16.03 115.32 15.22
C PHE A 48 15.87 113.91 14.66
N LEU A 49 14.76 113.69 13.98
CA LEU A 49 14.58 112.54 13.10
C LEU A 49 15.41 112.73 11.82
N LEU A 50 15.75 111.62 11.13
CA LEU A 50 16.49 111.70 9.87
C LEU A 50 15.78 112.57 8.83
N GLN A 51 14.46 112.47 8.76
CA GLN A 51 13.64 113.27 7.86
C GLN A 51 13.78 114.77 8.14
N GLU A 52 13.75 115.19 9.41
CA GLU A 52 13.90 116.59 9.80
C GLU A 52 15.30 117.13 9.46
N VAL A 53 16.35 116.31 9.65
CA VAL A 53 17.71 116.68 9.22
C VAL A 53 17.77 116.83 7.70
N ASN A 54 17.16 115.91 6.95
CA ASN A 54 17.11 115.98 5.50
C ASN A 54 16.40 117.25 5.01
N GLU A 55 15.23 117.56 5.56
CA GLU A 55 14.48 118.77 5.25
C GLU A 55 15.30 120.04 5.54
N ARG A 56 16.00 120.08 6.68
CA ARG A 56 16.89 121.20 7.03
C ARG A 56 18.06 121.36 6.08
N VAL A 57 18.70 120.26 5.65
CA VAL A 57 19.82 120.32 4.70
C VAL A 57 19.34 120.86 3.37
N VAL A 58 18.23 120.34 2.84
CA VAL A 58 17.63 120.78 1.58
C VAL A 58 17.22 122.25 1.67
N ALA A 59 16.55 122.67 2.75
CA ALA A 59 16.16 124.06 2.97
C ALA A 59 17.37 124.99 3.02
N MET A 60 18.40 124.64 3.79
CA MET A 60 19.64 125.41 3.87
C MET A 60 20.32 125.53 2.49
N CYS A 61 20.40 124.44 1.71
CA CYS A 61 21.00 124.47 0.37
C CYS A 61 20.19 125.35 -0.58
N GLY A 62 18.85 125.26 -0.57
CA GLY A 62 17.99 126.12 -1.38
C GLY A 62 18.13 127.61 -1.01
N LEU A 63 18.24 127.90 0.29
CA LEU A 63 18.53 129.25 0.78
C LEU A 63 19.89 129.75 0.27
N LEU A 64 20.96 128.94 0.37
CA LEU A 64 22.28 129.30 -0.13
C LEU A 64 22.29 129.53 -1.64
N GLN A 65 21.60 128.69 -2.41
CA GLN A 65 21.46 128.83 -3.86
C GLN A 65 20.74 130.13 -4.25
N SER A 66 19.78 130.58 -3.43
CA SER A 66 19.12 131.87 -3.67
C SER A 66 20.08 133.07 -3.65
N LEU A 67 21.30 132.93 -3.10
CA LEU A 67 22.33 133.97 -3.12
C LEU A 67 23.01 134.14 -4.49
N LYS A 68 22.85 133.18 -5.42
CA LYS A 68 23.48 133.20 -6.74
C LYS A 68 23.03 134.38 -7.59
N ASP A 69 21.73 134.69 -7.52
CA ASP A 69 21.07 135.69 -8.37
C ASP A 69 20.78 137.00 -7.62
N VAL A 70 21.48 137.23 -6.50
CA VAL A 70 21.30 138.43 -5.68
C VAL A 70 21.95 139.64 -6.33
N GLU A 71 21.12 140.53 -6.89
CA GLU A 71 21.49 141.90 -7.23
C GLU A 71 21.38 142.78 -5.97
N SER A 72 22.47 142.89 -5.21
CA SER A 72 22.47 143.72 -4.00
C SER A 72 22.65 145.20 -4.34
N THR A 73 21.63 146.01 -4.06
CA THR A 73 21.69 147.49 -4.13
C THR A 73 22.27 148.13 -2.87
N SER A 74 22.38 147.37 -1.77
CA SER A 74 22.87 147.83 -0.46
C SER A 74 24.21 147.17 -0.10
N PRO A 75 25.18 147.90 0.47
CA PRO A 75 26.46 147.30 0.88
C PRO A 75 26.25 146.32 2.05
N ILE A 76 26.42 145.02 1.78
CA ILE A 76 26.47 143.97 2.81
C ILE A 76 27.80 144.07 3.57
N PRO A 77 27.82 144.09 4.92
CA PRO A 77 29.05 144.08 5.69
C PRO A 77 29.91 142.84 5.38
N ASP A 78 31.18 143.04 5.06
CA ASP A 78 32.10 141.95 4.66
C ASP A 78 32.27 140.89 5.77
N SER A 79 32.06 141.29 7.03
CA SER A 79 32.06 140.40 8.19
C SER A 79 31.02 139.28 8.10
N HIS A 80 29.82 139.56 7.56
CA HIS A 80 28.76 138.54 7.43
C HIS A 80 29.06 137.56 6.31
N ILE A 81 29.53 138.05 5.16
CA ILE A 81 29.89 137.19 4.01
C ILE A 81 31.09 136.30 4.37
N THR A 82 32.10 136.88 5.02
CA THR A 82 33.26 136.13 5.51
C THR A 82 32.85 135.13 6.59
N GLY A 83 31.91 135.51 7.47
CA GLY A 83 31.31 134.61 8.45
C GLY A 83 30.62 133.42 7.80
N LEU A 84 29.69 133.66 6.87
CA LEU A 84 28.96 132.61 6.16
C LEU A 84 29.93 131.63 5.47
N LYS A 85 30.91 132.15 4.73
CA LYS A 85 31.94 131.32 4.09
C LYS A 85 32.71 130.49 5.10
N SER A 86 33.18 131.09 6.19
CA SER A 86 33.89 130.37 7.26
C SER A 86 33.07 129.26 7.91
N HIS A 87 31.75 129.41 8.01
CA HIS A 87 30.87 128.37 8.52
C HIS A 87 30.63 127.26 7.49
N LEU A 88 30.50 127.59 6.20
CA LEU A 88 30.42 126.62 5.11
C LEU A 88 31.71 125.79 4.98
N ASP A 89 32.88 126.44 5.04
CA ASP A 89 34.19 125.79 4.99
C ASP A 89 34.38 124.78 6.15
N ARG A 90 33.68 124.99 7.28
CA ARG A 90 33.67 124.05 8.41
C ARG A 90 32.65 122.93 8.26
N LEU A 91 31.55 123.15 7.55
CA LEU A 91 30.47 122.19 7.36
C LEU A 91 30.80 121.17 6.26
N ILE A 92 31.34 121.65 5.13
CA ILE A 92 31.60 120.82 3.94
C ILE A 92 32.47 119.59 4.23
N PRO A 93 33.59 119.69 4.98
CA PRO A 93 34.40 118.52 5.30
C PRO A 93 33.63 117.42 6.04
N ASP A 94 32.66 117.78 6.89
CA ASP A 94 31.85 116.80 7.63
C ASP A 94 30.85 116.12 6.69
N VAL A 95 30.21 116.89 5.79
CA VAL A 95 29.29 116.35 4.77
C VAL A 95 30.06 115.43 3.82
N LEU A 96 31.24 115.82 3.36
CA LEU A 96 32.08 114.98 2.48
C LEU A 96 32.59 113.74 3.19
N THR A 97 32.93 113.83 4.48
CA THR A 97 33.29 112.67 5.30
C THR A 97 32.11 111.70 5.40
N LEU A 98 30.93 112.22 5.72
CA LEU A 98 29.70 111.44 5.81
C LEU A 98 29.38 110.77 4.46
N LYS A 99 29.52 111.49 3.35
CA LYS A 99 29.38 110.94 2.00
C LYS A 99 30.37 109.82 1.73
N ALA A 100 31.65 110.02 2.02
CA ALA A 100 32.67 109.00 1.79
C ALA A 100 32.36 107.70 2.56
N ARG A 101 31.86 107.81 3.80
CA ARG A 101 31.43 106.64 4.59
C ARG A 101 30.17 105.98 4.03
N SER A 102 29.19 106.77 3.60
CA SER A 102 27.99 106.27 2.93
C SER A 102 28.32 105.54 1.62
N ASP A 103 29.21 106.10 0.80
CA ASP A 103 29.66 105.51 -0.47
C ASP A 103 30.44 104.21 -0.24
N GLU A 104 31.19 104.10 0.87
CA GLU A 104 31.85 102.85 1.29
C GLU A 104 30.82 101.76 1.62
N GLY A 105 29.76 102.11 2.38
CA GLY A 105 28.69 101.19 2.76
C GLY A 105 27.71 100.83 1.65
N ASN A 106 27.55 101.68 0.63
CA ASN A 106 26.59 101.46 -0.46
C ASN A 106 27.05 100.43 -1.51
N LYS A 107 28.31 99.96 -1.44
CA LYS A 107 28.80 98.86 -2.27
C LYS A 107 28.07 97.56 -1.88
N LYS A 108 27.62 96.78 -2.87
CA LYS A 108 26.84 95.56 -2.63
C LYS A 108 27.59 94.61 -1.68
N GLY A 109 26.96 94.24 -0.56
CA GLY A 109 27.55 93.38 0.46
C GLY A 109 28.62 94.04 1.34
N ALA A 110 28.75 95.37 1.30
CA ALA A 110 29.75 96.08 2.09
C ALA A 110 29.36 96.27 3.56
N VAL A 111 28.09 96.19 3.94
CA VAL A 111 27.68 96.26 5.35
C VAL A 111 27.73 94.86 5.96
N SER A 112 28.57 94.66 6.98
CA SER A 112 28.65 93.39 7.71
C SER A 112 27.71 93.35 8.90
N THR A 113 27.64 94.44 9.67
CA THR A 113 26.78 94.59 10.84
C THR A 113 26.29 96.02 10.91
N LEU A 114 25.02 96.20 11.30
CA LEU A 114 24.40 97.50 11.52
C LEU A 114 23.75 97.45 12.89
N THR A 115 24.05 98.41 13.77
CA THR A 115 23.42 98.51 15.09
C THR A 115 22.37 99.62 15.06
N PRO A 116 21.06 99.29 15.00
CA PRO A 116 20.00 100.28 14.76
C PRO A 116 19.94 101.40 15.81
N SER A 117 20.19 101.05 17.08
CA SER A 117 20.06 101.97 18.23
C SER A 117 21.15 103.04 18.29
N ASN A 118 22.37 102.70 17.88
CA ASN A 118 23.54 103.59 17.99
C ASN A 118 24.02 104.12 16.63
N TRP A 119 23.34 103.75 15.54
CA TRP A 119 23.68 104.16 14.17
C TRP A 119 25.13 103.83 13.78
N VAL A 120 25.60 102.66 14.21
CA VAL A 120 26.94 102.16 13.91
C VAL A 120 26.87 101.14 12.80
N VAL A 121 27.73 101.31 11.78
CA VAL A 121 27.85 100.39 10.64
C VAL A 121 29.27 99.88 10.60
N ARG A 122 29.44 98.56 10.49
CA ARG A 122 30.73 97.93 10.20
C ARG A 122 30.80 97.51 8.74
N ILE A 123 31.90 97.84 8.09
CA ILE A 123 32.15 97.54 6.68
C ILE A 123 32.84 96.18 6.55
N ALA A 124 32.26 95.26 5.78
CA ALA A 124 32.75 93.90 5.57
C ALA A 124 34.14 93.84 4.93
N ALA A 125 34.41 94.72 3.96
CA ALA A 125 35.67 94.71 3.21
C ALA A 125 36.87 95.23 4.01
N THR A 126 36.67 96.23 4.87
CA THR A 126 37.74 96.92 5.60
C THR A 126 37.77 96.59 7.09
N GLY A 127 36.68 96.03 7.64
CA GLY A 127 36.47 95.89 9.08
C GLY A 127 36.26 97.22 9.81
N ALA A 128 36.21 98.35 9.08
CA ALA A 128 36.08 99.67 9.66
C ALA A 128 34.68 99.86 10.26
N GLU A 129 34.62 100.51 11.41
CA GLU A 129 33.38 100.84 12.11
C GLU A 129 33.13 102.35 12.02
N HIS A 130 31.97 102.72 11.46
CA HIS A 130 31.57 104.09 11.25
C HIS A 130 30.34 104.41 12.11
N ASN A 131 30.46 105.43 12.96
CA ASN A 131 29.35 105.93 13.77
C ASN A 131 28.65 107.09 13.06
N PHE A 132 27.54 106.80 12.37
CA PHE A 132 26.78 107.77 11.60
C PHE A 132 26.06 108.79 12.48
N ALA A 133 25.67 108.43 13.71
CA ALA A 133 25.05 109.37 14.65
C ALA A 133 25.98 110.55 14.96
N SER A 134 27.25 110.27 15.28
CA SER A 134 28.23 111.32 15.58
C SER A 134 28.51 112.23 14.38
N LEU A 135 28.57 111.66 13.17
CA LEU A 135 28.79 112.43 11.94
C LEU A 135 27.60 113.32 11.61
N LEU A 136 26.37 112.79 11.74
CA LEU A 136 25.14 113.56 11.53
C LEU A 136 24.98 114.68 12.57
N GLN A 137 25.31 114.41 13.82
CA GLN A 137 25.29 115.42 14.89
C GLN A 137 26.23 116.59 14.56
N ASN A 138 27.43 116.31 14.04
CA ASN A 138 28.38 117.35 13.65
C ASN A 138 27.84 118.22 12.50
N VAL A 139 27.22 117.59 11.49
CA VAL A 139 26.56 118.29 10.38
C VAL A 139 25.45 119.19 10.91
N VAL A 140 24.52 118.65 11.70
CA VAL A 140 23.38 119.41 12.27
C VAL A 140 23.86 120.63 13.07
N ASN A 141 24.83 120.43 13.98
CA ASN A 141 25.33 121.51 14.83
C ASN A 141 25.98 122.66 14.02
N LYS A 142 26.65 122.33 12.91
CA LYS A 142 27.30 123.32 12.04
C LYS A 142 26.31 124.00 11.09
N MET A 143 25.25 123.30 10.66
CA MET A 143 24.19 123.87 9.81
C MET A 143 23.48 125.04 10.49
N ASP A 144 23.17 124.95 11.78
CA ASP A 144 22.51 126.04 12.50
C ASP A 144 23.36 127.32 12.45
N SER A 145 24.69 127.19 12.50
CA SER A 145 25.58 128.34 12.38
C SER A 145 25.60 128.94 10.96
N VAL A 146 25.48 128.10 9.92
CA VAL A 146 25.34 128.56 8.53
C VAL A 146 24.02 129.31 8.36
N LEU A 147 22.91 128.77 8.88
CA LEU A 147 21.59 129.40 8.81
C LEU A 147 21.56 130.74 9.54
N ILE A 148 22.14 130.83 10.75
CA ILE A 148 22.22 132.09 11.50
C ILE A 148 22.95 133.17 10.69
N GLN A 149 24.09 132.84 10.07
CA GLN A 149 24.82 133.79 9.23
C GLN A 149 24.08 134.12 7.93
N PHE A 150 23.42 133.14 7.33
CA PHE A 150 22.59 133.34 6.16
C PHE A 150 21.49 134.37 6.45
N TYR A 151 20.76 134.24 7.56
CA TYR A 151 19.68 135.18 7.89
C TYR A 151 20.17 136.61 8.15
N GLN A 152 21.40 136.78 8.65
CA GLN A 152 22.03 138.10 8.77
C GLN A 152 22.27 138.76 7.40
N ILE A 153 22.61 137.96 6.38
CA ILE A 153 22.77 138.45 5.01
C ILE A 153 21.40 138.65 4.34
N ALA A 154 20.48 137.70 4.50
CA ALA A 154 19.15 137.72 3.90
C ALA A 154 18.31 138.92 4.36
N GLY A 155 18.50 139.40 5.60
CA GLY A 155 17.82 140.61 6.09
C GLY A 155 18.32 141.92 5.45
N ILE A 156 19.54 141.93 4.88
CA ILE A 156 20.17 143.10 4.26
C ILE A 156 19.96 143.06 2.74
N VAL A 157 20.00 141.87 2.17
CA VAL A 157 19.70 141.64 0.77
C VAL A 157 18.20 141.80 0.57
N SER A 158 17.80 142.89 -0.08
CA SER A 158 16.46 143.01 -0.66
C SER A 158 16.32 142.02 -1.81
N SER A 159 16.20 140.73 -1.50
CA SER A 159 15.51 139.83 -2.42
C SER A 159 14.12 140.43 -2.62
N PRO A 160 13.52 140.40 -3.82
CA PRO A 160 12.12 140.77 -4.03
C PRO A 160 11.22 139.83 -3.18
N GLY A 161 11.12 140.13 -1.89
CA GLY A 161 10.72 139.22 -0.80
C GLY A 161 9.23 138.91 -0.75
N TYR A 162 8.50 139.23 -1.82
CA TYR A 162 7.10 138.86 -2.00
C TYR A 162 6.87 137.96 -3.22
N SER A 163 7.72 138.00 -4.26
CA SER A 163 7.57 137.10 -5.42
C SER A 163 8.21 135.73 -5.19
N ALA A 164 9.34 135.66 -4.47
CA ALA A 164 9.99 134.39 -4.16
C ALA A 164 9.15 133.52 -3.20
N PHE A 165 8.53 134.14 -2.19
CA PHE A 165 7.59 133.44 -1.29
C PHE A 165 6.29 133.07 -2.01
N ALA A 166 5.76 133.95 -2.87
CA ALA A 166 4.57 133.63 -3.68
C ALA A 166 4.83 132.48 -4.66
N HIS A 167 5.98 132.46 -5.36
CA HIS A 167 6.37 131.34 -6.21
C HIS A 167 6.64 130.06 -5.42
N ALA A 168 7.24 130.16 -4.23
CA ALA A 168 7.42 128.99 -3.35
C ALA A 168 6.06 128.47 -2.84
N ALA A 169 5.12 129.34 -2.49
CA ALA A 169 3.77 128.96 -2.06
C ALA A 169 2.93 128.37 -3.21
N GLU A 170 3.04 128.91 -4.42
CA GLU A 170 2.38 128.38 -5.63
C GLU A 170 2.99 127.03 -6.05
N ALA A 171 4.33 126.90 -5.99
CA ALA A 171 5.00 125.62 -6.19
C ALA A 171 4.62 124.59 -5.12
N MET A 172 4.52 124.99 -3.84
CA MET A 172 4.03 124.13 -2.77
C MET A 172 2.57 123.71 -2.99
N ALA A 173 1.70 124.62 -3.47
CA ALA A 173 0.31 124.28 -3.80
C ALA A 173 0.23 123.29 -4.96
N GLY A 174 1.06 123.46 -5.99
CA GLY A 174 1.20 122.49 -7.09
C GLY A 174 1.68 121.12 -6.60
N ILE A 175 2.73 121.10 -5.78
CA ILE A 175 3.25 119.87 -5.15
C ILE A 175 2.19 119.20 -4.27
N LEU A 176 1.39 119.98 -3.53
CA LEU A 176 0.32 119.44 -2.68
C LEU A 176 -0.79 118.79 -3.51
N SER A 177 -1.22 119.44 -4.61
CA SER A 177 -2.19 118.88 -5.56
C SER A 177 -1.68 117.60 -6.24
N ASP A 178 -0.41 117.60 -6.66
CA ASP A 178 0.23 116.41 -7.24
C ASP A 178 0.35 115.30 -6.19
N ALA A 179 0.67 115.64 -4.95
CA ALA A 179 0.72 114.70 -3.83
C ALA A 179 -0.65 114.10 -3.51
N GLU A 180 -1.72 114.89 -3.55
CA GLU A 180 -3.10 114.39 -3.38
C GLU A 180 -3.50 113.45 -4.52
N THR A 181 -3.15 113.80 -5.77
CA THR A 181 -3.41 112.94 -6.93
C THR A 181 -2.64 111.61 -6.81
N LYS A 182 -1.36 111.67 -6.46
CA LYS A 182 -0.54 110.47 -6.24
C LYS A 182 -1.03 109.64 -5.06
N ARG A 183 -1.54 110.28 -4.00
CA ARG A 183 -2.17 109.57 -2.89
C ARG A 183 -3.41 108.80 -3.34
N ALA A 184 -4.27 109.40 -4.16
CA ALA A 184 -5.45 108.72 -4.71
C ALA A 184 -5.06 107.52 -5.59
N GLU A 185 -4.06 107.67 -6.45
CA GLU A 185 -3.49 106.56 -7.24
C GLU A 185 -2.95 105.44 -6.34
N ILE A 186 -2.24 105.79 -5.25
CA ILE A 186 -1.73 104.81 -4.28
C ILE A 186 -2.86 104.09 -3.56
N GLU A 187 -3.93 104.80 -3.15
CA GLU A 187 -5.09 104.18 -2.51
C GLU A 187 -5.80 103.19 -3.46
N GLU A 188 -5.93 103.53 -4.74
CA GLU A 188 -6.47 102.65 -5.79
C GLU A 188 -5.61 101.39 -5.96
N ILE A 189 -4.29 101.57 -6.14
CA ILE A 189 -3.34 100.45 -6.28
C ILE A 189 -3.36 99.56 -5.03
N THR A 190 -3.47 100.15 -3.84
CA THR A 190 -3.51 99.40 -2.58
C THR A 190 -4.79 98.58 -2.46
N SER A 191 -5.92 99.13 -2.90
CA SER A 191 -7.19 98.41 -2.97
C SER A 191 -7.12 97.24 -3.97
N GLU A 192 -6.59 97.47 -5.17
CA GLU A 192 -6.40 96.42 -6.18
C GLU A 192 -5.44 95.33 -5.71
N ALA A 193 -4.32 95.71 -5.08
CA ALA A 193 -3.37 94.78 -4.50
C ALA A 193 -4.01 93.92 -3.40
N SER A 194 -4.86 94.51 -2.56
CA SER A 194 -5.59 93.78 -1.51
C SER A 194 -6.59 92.79 -2.10
N PHE A 195 -7.30 93.16 -3.17
CA PHE A 195 -8.19 92.25 -3.88
C PHE A 195 -7.42 91.08 -4.50
N ARG A 196 -6.31 91.35 -5.19
CA ARG A 196 -5.45 90.30 -5.79
C ARG A 196 -4.82 89.40 -4.74
N LEU A 197 -4.46 89.92 -3.56
CA LEU A 197 -3.95 89.13 -2.44
C LEU A 197 -5.01 88.16 -1.92
N ASN A 198 -6.25 88.61 -1.76
CA ASN A 198 -7.36 87.74 -1.37
C ASN A 198 -7.64 86.66 -2.43
N ASP A 199 -7.63 87.02 -3.71
CA ASP A 199 -7.82 86.07 -4.81
C ASP A 199 -6.70 85.02 -4.86
N ALA A 200 -5.44 85.45 -4.71
CA ALA A 200 -4.29 84.55 -4.61
C ALA A 200 -4.37 83.62 -3.38
N THR A 201 -4.87 84.12 -2.25
CA THR A 201 -5.08 83.33 -1.04
C THR A 201 -6.16 82.27 -1.25
N ASN A 202 -7.29 82.64 -1.85
CA ASN A 202 -8.36 81.69 -2.21
C ASN A 202 -7.85 80.61 -3.17
N HIS A 203 -7.05 80.98 -4.18
CA HIS A 203 -6.43 80.02 -5.08
C HIS A 203 -5.41 79.11 -4.39
N ALA A 204 -4.66 79.62 -3.42
CA ALA A 204 -3.74 78.80 -2.61
C ALA A 204 -4.50 77.78 -1.74
N GLU A 205 -5.63 78.17 -1.14
CA GLU A 205 -6.50 77.25 -0.40
C GLU A 205 -7.10 76.16 -1.30
N GLN A 206 -7.57 76.54 -2.49
CA GLN A 206 -8.05 75.58 -3.49
C GLN A 206 -6.94 74.62 -3.92
N ALA A 207 -5.73 75.12 -4.19
CA ALA A 207 -4.58 74.30 -4.54
C ALA A 207 -4.20 73.31 -3.42
N ASN A 208 -4.24 73.76 -2.16
CA ASN A 208 -4.00 72.89 -1.00
C ASN A 208 -5.07 71.79 -0.89
N SER A 209 -6.35 72.13 -1.02
CA SER A 209 -7.42 71.13 -0.98
C SER A 209 -7.31 70.12 -2.14
N ALA A 210 -6.92 70.55 -3.34
CA ALA A 210 -6.65 69.67 -4.47
C ALA A 210 -5.44 68.76 -4.20
N CYS A 211 -4.37 69.27 -3.59
CA CYS A 211 -3.21 68.47 -3.20
C CYS A 211 -3.58 67.38 -2.19
N GLU A 212 -4.47 67.66 -1.23
CA GLU A 212 -4.96 66.64 -0.30
C GLU A 212 -5.76 65.54 -1.00
N VAL A 213 -6.60 65.90 -1.98
CA VAL A 213 -7.36 64.93 -2.78
C VAL A 213 -6.39 64.05 -3.59
N VAL A 214 -5.38 64.64 -4.24
CA VAL A 214 -4.35 63.91 -4.97
C VAL A 214 -3.55 62.97 -4.04
N ALA A 215 -3.19 63.43 -2.85
CA ALA A 215 -2.48 62.61 -1.87
C ALA A 215 -3.31 61.39 -1.41
N LYS A 216 -4.62 61.59 -1.17
CA LYS A 216 -5.55 60.49 -0.87
C LYS A 216 -5.68 59.52 -2.04
N ALA A 217 -5.81 60.02 -3.27
CA ALA A 217 -5.87 59.17 -4.46
C ALA A 217 -4.59 58.34 -4.64
N LEU A 218 -3.42 58.95 -4.43
CA LEU A 218 -2.13 58.27 -4.52
C LEU A 218 -1.97 57.17 -3.47
N LYS A 219 -2.45 57.41 -2.24
CA LYS A 219 -2.52 56.38 -1.20
C LYS A 219 -3.40 55.19 -1.63
N ASN A 220 -4.60 55.45 -2.15
CA ASN A 220 -5.50 54.40 -2.63
C ASN A 220 -4.89 53.60 -3.79
N VAL A 221 -4.20 54.25 -4.72
CA VAL A 221 -3.49 53.58 -5.83
C VAL A 221 -2.41 52.64 -5.31
N ASN A 222 -1.61 53.07 -4.31
CA ASN A 222 -0.59 52.22 -3.72
C ASN A 222 -1.19 51.01 -2.98
N GLU A 223 -2.30 51.18 -2.27
CA GLU A 223 -3.04 50.08 -1.62
C GLU A 223 -3.59 49.09 -2.66
N LEU A 224 -4.16 49.59 -3.76
CA LEU A 224 -4.61 48.77 -4.89
C LEU A 224 -3.47 48.02 -5.56
N GLN A 225 -2.32 48.66 -5.75
CA GLN A 225 -1.14 48.01 -6.33
C GLN A 225 -0.64 46.86 -5.44
N ALA A 226 -0.59 47.06 -4.12
CA ALA A 226 -0.23 46.00 -3.18
C ALA A 226 -1.23 44.83 -3.24
N ALA A 227 -2.53 45.11 -3.29
CA ALA A 227 -3.56 44.09 -3.43
C ALA A 227 -3.47 43.31 -4.76
N VAL A 228 -3.13 43.98 -5.86
CA VAL A 228 -2.91 43.32 -7.17
C VAL A 228 -1.71 42.37 -7.10
N VAL A 229 -0.59 42.80 -6.51
CA VAL A 229 0.60 41.94 -6.34
C VAL A 229 0.28 40.72 -5.48
N GLN A 230 -0.49 40.89 -4.39
CA GLN A 230 -0.93 39.78 -3.56
C GLN A 230 -1.80 38.79 -4.36
N ARG A 231 -2.77 39.30 -5.13
CA ARG A 231 -3.63 38.44 -5.97
C ARG A 231 -2.86 37.72 -7.07
N ASP A 232 -1.81 38.31 -7.61
CA ASP A 232 -0.93 37.66 -8.59
C ASP A 232 -0.17 36.47 -7.98
N GLN A 233 0.32 36.63 -6.74
CA GLN A 233 0.95 35.53 -5.98
C GLN A 233 -0.05 34.41 -5.64
N GLU A 234 -1.25 34.78 -5.20
CA GLU A 234 -2.36 33.83 -4.96
C GLU A 234 -2.72 33.08 -6.25
N SER A 235 -2.84 33.79 -7.38
CA SER A 235 -3.12 33.19 -8.69
C SER A 235 -2.02 32.23 -9.13
N THR A 236 -0.75 32.60 -8.96
CA THR A 236 0.40 31.73 -9.26
C THR A 236 0.36 30.45 -8.42
N THR A 237 -0.01 30.56 -7.15
CA THR A 237 -0.15 29.41 -6.23
C THR A 237 -1.29 28.48 -6.68
N VAL A 238 -2.43 29.05 -7.08
CA VAL A 238 -3.56 28.28 -7.63
C VAL A 238 -3.21 27.61 -8.95
N ILE A 239 -2.45 28.27 -9.83
CA ILE A 239 -1.97 27.66 -11.08
C ILE A 239 -1.07 26.46 -10.78
N ALA A 240 -0.18 26.57 -9.79
CA ALA A 240 0.68 25.47 -9.37
C ALA A 240 -0.13 24.27 -8.83
N SER A 241 -1.13 24.52 -7.98
CA SER A 241 -1.98 23.44 -7.45
C SER A 241 -2.86 22.79 -8.52
N VAL A 242 -3.36 23.55 -9.50
CA VAL A 242 -4.11 23.00 -10.65
C VAL A 242 -3.21 22.10 -11.50
N ARG A 243 -1.94 22.46 -11.70
CA ARG A 243 -0.97 21.60 -12.41
C ARG A 243 -0.71 20.30 -11.65
N GLU A 244 -0.50 20.39 -10.34
CA GLU A 244 -0.30 19.21 -9.50
C GLU A 244 -1.52 18.26 -9.54
N VAL A 245 -2.74 18.79 -9.42
CA VAL A 245 -3.97 17.98 -9.55
C VAL A 245 -4.10 17.37 -10.94
N SER A 246 -3.73 18.11 -11.99
CA SER A 246 -3.70 17.59 -13.36
C SER A 246 -2.72 16.42 -13.51
N ASP A 247 -1.52 16.54 -12.95
CA ASP A 247 -0.50 15.48 -12.98
C ASP A 247 -0.94 14.24 -12.19
N GLN A 248 -1.54 14.44 -11.00
CA GLN A 248 -2.13 13.37 -10.19
C GLN A 248 -3.28 12.66 -10.93
N SER A 249 -4.15 13.41 -11.62
CA SER A 249 -5.24 12.87 -12.43
C SER A 249 -4.71 12.03 -13.60
N ALA A 250 -3.64 12.50 -14.27
CA ALA A 250 -2.99 11.74 -15.34
C ALA A 250 -2.37 10.42 -14.81
N ALA A 251 -1.70 10.47 -13.66
CA ALA A 251 -1.15 9.27 -13.01
C ALA A 251 -2.25 8.28 -12.58
N LEU A 252 -3.36 8.78 -12.02
CA LEU A 252 -4.52 7.96 -11.67
C LEU A 252 -5.12 7.29 -12.91
N LYS A 253 -5.26 8.03 -14.02
CA LYS A 253 -5.76 7.48 -15.28
C LYS A 253 -4.89 6.31 -15.75
N GLN A 254 -3.57 6.47 -15.75
CA GLN A 254 -2.63 5.40 -16.12
C GLN A 254 -2.75 4.18 -15.19
N ALA A 255 -2.93 4.41 -13.88
CA ALA A 255 -3.11 3.32 -12.92
C ALA A 255 -4.42 2.54 -13.17
N VAL A 256 -5.51 3.24 -13.48
CA VAL A 256 -6.80 2.62 -13.85
C VAL A 256 -6.68 1.82 -15.15
N GLU A 257 -6.01 2.36 -16.17
CA GLU A 257 -5.75 1.65 -17.43
C GLU A 257 -4.93 0.37 -17.19
N ARG A 258 -3.89 0.43 -16.35
CA ARG A 258 -3.10 -0.75 -15.97
C ARG A 258 -3.94 -1.80 -15.24
N TYR A 259 -4.76 -1.41 -14.26
CA TYR A 259 -5.65 -2.34 -13.58
C TYR A 259 -6.69 -2.95 -14.51
N GLY A 260 -7.14 -2.20 -15.53
CA GLY A 260 -8.01 -2.74 -16.58
C GLY A 260 -7.36 -3.92 -17.30
N ILE A 261 -6.10 -3.77 -17.72
CA ILE A 261 -5.32 -4.84 -18.36
C ILE A 261 -5.13 -6.04 -17.41
N GLU A 262 -4.69 -5.79 -16.18
CA GLU A 262 -4.51 -6.85 -15.16
C GLU A 262 -5.82 -7.62 -14.90
N PHE A 263 -6.96 -6.93 -14.92
CA PHE A 263 -8.27 -7.53 -14.73
C PHE A 263 -8.69 -8.39 -15.93
N GLU A 264 -8.43 -7.93 -17.16
CA GLU A 264 -8.66 -8.73 -18.37
C GLU A 264 -7.81 -10.01 -18.37
N GLU A 265 -6.53 -9.92 -18.00
CA GLU A 265 -5.65 -11.08 -17.85
C GLU A 265 -6.15 -12.05 -16.77
N PHE A 266 -6.59 -11.53 -15.62
CA PHE A 266 -7.15 -12.33 -14.55
C PHE A 266 -8.44 -13.04 -14.97
N GLN A 267 -9.32 -12.35 -15.70
CA GLN A 267 -10.56 -12.93 -16.22
C GLN A 267 -10.26 -14.05 -17.22
N ALA A 268 -9.30 -13.84 -18.13
CA ALA A 268 -8.86 -14.88 -19.06
C ALA A 268 -8.29 -16.11 -18.34
N ALA A 269 -7.50 -15.91 -17.28
CA ALA A 269 -6.98 -17.00 -16.46
C ALA A 269 -8.08 -17.75 -15.70
N LEU A 270 -9.10 -17.05 -15.20
CA LEU A 270 -10.28 -17.68 -14.59
C LEU A 270 -11.07 -18.53 -15.59
N ASP A 271 -11.28 -18.02 -16.80
CA ASP A 271 -12.00 -18.72 -17.85
C ASP A 271 -11.24 -19.97 -18.31
N GLU A 272 -9.91 -19.86 -18.50
CA GLU A 272 -9.05 -21.01 -18.79
C GLU A 272 -9.11 -22.06 -17.66
N ARG A 273 -9.02 -21.62 -16.40
CA ARG A 273 -9.12 -22.51 -15.24
C ARG A 273 -10.48 -23.21 -15.20
N ASN A 274 -11.57 -22.49 -15.43
CA ASN A 274 -12.92 -23.05 -15.46
C ASN A 274 -13.09 -24.06 -16.60
N ALA A 275 -12.55 -23.79 -17.78
CA ALA A 275 -12.52 -24.74 -18.89
C ALA A 275 -11.78 -26.03 -18.51
N LYS A 276 -10.57 -25.92 -17.92
CA LYS A 276 -9.81 -27.07 -17.40
C LYS A 276 -10.60 -27.85 -16.35
N TYR A 277 -11.32 -27.18 -15.46
CA TYR A 277 -12.17 -27.84 -14.47
C TYR A 277 -13.30 -28.64 -15.12
N GLN A 278 -13.96 -28.11 -16.15
CA GLN A 278 -15.00 -28.86 -16.87
C GLN A 278 -14.42 -30.09 -17.58
N THR A 279 -13.30 -29.96 -18.28
CA THR A 279 -12.62 -31.10 -18.91
C THR A 279 -12.20 -32.16 -17.88
N ASN A 280 -11.64 -31.75 -16.75
CA ASN A 280 -11.26 -32.70 -15.68
C ASN A 280 -12.48 -33.37 -15.05
N LYS A 281 -13.60 -32.65 -14.92
CA LYS A 281 -14.86 -33.22 -14.45
C LYS A 281 -15.35 -34.29 -15.41
N GLU A 282 -15.43 -34.00 -16.71
CA GLU A 282 -15.80 -34.98 -17.73
C GLU A 282 -14.87 -36.21 -17.73
N LEU A 283 -13.56 -36.00 -17.58
CA LEU A 283 -12.59 -37.10 -17.48
C LEU A 283 -12.82 -37.95 -16.22
N THR A 284 -13.12 -37.31 -15.09
CA THR A 284 -13.41 -37.99 -13.81
C THR A 284 -14.72 -38.78 -13.91
N ASP A 285 -15.75 -38.19 -14.51
CA ASP A 285 -17.04 -38.85 -14.74
C ASP A 285 -16.88 -40.07 -15.67
N ASN A 286 -16.13 -39.91 -16.77
CA ASN A 286 -15.79 -41.02 -17.68
C ASN A 286 -14.95 -42.11 -17.01
N LEU A 287 -13.99 -41.74 -16.15
CA LEU A 287 -13.20 -42.69 -15.38
C LEU A 287 -14.09 -43.45 -14.38
N GLY A 288 -15.05 -42.76 -13.75
CA GLY A 288 -16.04 -43.36 -12.87
C GLY A 288 -16.88 -44.41 -13.59
N LEU A 289 -17.40 -44.09 -14.78
CA LEU A 289 -18.14 -45.03 -15.63
C LEU A 289 -17.28 -46.23 -16.04
N SER A 290 -16.02 -45.98 -16.44
CA SER A 290 -15.10 -47.06 -16.82
C SER A 290 -14.74 -47.97 -15.66
N LEU A 291 -14.55 -47.42 -14.45
CA LEU A 291 -14.32 -48.20 -13.23
C LEU A 291 -15.54 -49.03 -12.86
N GLU A 292 -16.76 -48.49 -13.01
CA GLU A 292 -17.99 -49.23 -12.77
C GLU A 292 -18.14 -50.40 -13.74
N GLU A 293 -17.84 -50.18 -15.03
CA GLU A 293 -17.81 -51.23 -16.05
C GLU A 293 -16.76 -52.31 -15.72
N LYS A 294 -15.54 -51.92 -15.37
CA LYS A 294 -14.48 -52.85 -14.97
C LYS A 294 -14.82 -53.62 -13.70
N ASN A 295 -15.48 -53.00 -12.74
CA ASN A 295 -15.94 -53.67 -11.53
C ASN A 295 -17.02 -54.71 -11.86
N LYS A 296 -17.93 -54.42 -12.80
CA LYS A 296 -18.91 -55.38 -13.31
C LYS A 296 -18.26 -56.55 -14.03
N GLU A 297 -17.26 -56.29 -14.89
CA GLU A 297 -16.46 -57.34 -15.54
C GLU A 297 -15.73 -58.22 -14.51
N ALA A 298 -15.11 -57.62 -13.49
CA ALA A 298 -14.44 -58.33 -12.42
C ALA A 298 -15.42 -59.22 -11.63
N GLY A 299 -16.63 -58.72 -11.34
CA GLY A 299 -17.70 -59.50 -10.72
C GLY A 299 -18.09 -60.73 -11.56
N GLN A 300 -18.25 -60.56 -12.87
CA GLN A 300 -18.54 -61.66 -13.79
C GLN A 300 -17.40 -62.68 -13.88
N LEU A 301 -16.15 -62.23 -13.81
CA LEU A 301 -14.96 -63.09 -13.76
C LEU A 301 -14.90 -63.91 -12.47
N ILE A 302 -15.20 -63.31 -11.32
CA ILE A 302 -15.28 -64.01 -10.03
C ILE A 302 -16.40 -65.05 -10.06
N GLU A 303 -17.56 -64.72 -10.64
CA GLU A 303 -18.68 -65.67 -10.79
C GLU A 303 -18.30 -66.86 -11.69
N LYS A 304 -17.66 -66.60 -12.83
CA LYS A 304 -17.13 -67.65 -13.72
C LYS A 304 -16.05 -68.50 -13.05
N ALA A 305 -15.13 -67.88 -12.31
CA ALA A 305 -14.09 -68.58 -11.57
C ALA A 305 -14.68 -69.48 -10.49
N ASN A 306 -15.68 -69.02 -9.74
CA ASN A 306 -16.39 -69.81 -8.74
C ASN A 306 -17.17 -70.98 -9.36
N MET A 307 -17.79 -70.80 -10.54
CA MET A 307 -18.41 -71.91 -11.28
C MET A 307 -17.38 -72.95 -11.74
N MET A 308 -16.22 -72.51 -12.24
CA MET A 308 -15.13 -73.41 -12.63
C MET A 308 -14.51 -74.16 -11.43
N LEU A 309 -14.37 -73.50 -10.28
CA LEU A 309 -13.88 -74.11 -9.03
C LEU A 309 -14.85 -75.16 -8.48
N LYS A 310 -16.17 -74.91 -8.50
CA LYS A 310 -17.18 -75.92 -8.13
C LYS A 310 -17.17 -77.12 -9.09
N GLY A 311 -17.08 -76.87 -10.41
CA GLY A 311 -17.11 -77.93 -11.41
C GLY A 311 -15.86 -78.84 -11.44
N ALA A 312 -14.66 -78.30 -11.19
CA ALA A 312 -13.41 -79.05 -11.33
C ALA A 312 -13.08 -79.95 -10.12
N THR A 313 -13.52 -79.59 -8.91
CA THR A 313 -13.02 -80.24 -7.68
C THR A 313 -13.83 -81.48 -7.29
N ASN A 314 -15.15 -81.48 -7.49
CA ASN A 314 -16.00 -82.65 -7.17
C ASN A 314 -16.10 -83.68 -8.30
N ALA A 315 -16.02 -83.25 -9.56
CA ALA A 315 -15.99 -84.17 -10.69
C ALA A 315 -14.68 -84.99 -10.72
N GLY A 316 -13.54 -84.39 -10.40
CA GLY A 316 -12.24 -85.06 -10.40
C GLY A 316 -12.12 -86.20 -9.38
N LEU A 317 -12.63 -86.02 -8.16
CA LEU A 317 -12.58 -87.04 -7.11
C LEU A 317 -13.55 -88.20 -7.35
N ALA A 318 -14.76 -87.91 -7.84
CA ALA A 318 -15.76 -88.93 -8.13
C ALA A 318 -15.36 -89.85 -9.30
N THR A 319 -14.76 -89.29 -10.36
CA THR A 319 -14.26 -90.08 -11.50
C THR A 319 -13.16 -91.05 -11.09
N THR A 320 -12.18 -90.61 -10.28
CA THR A 320 -11.13 -91.52 -9.79
C THR A 320 -11.70 -92.68 -8.95
N PHE A 321 -12.70 -92.44 -8.10
CA PHE A 321 -13.35 -93.52 -7.35
C PHE A 321 -14.22 -94.42 -8.23
N SER A 322 -14.87 -93.91 -9.29
CA SER A 322 -15.64 -94.75 -10.22
C SER A 322 -14.74 -95.64 -11.06
N GLU A 323 -13.62 -95.12 -11.57
CA GLU A 323 -12.62 -95.88 -12.31
C GLU A 323 -12.02 -97.02 -11.45
N THR A 324 -11.73 -96.73 -10.18
CA THR A 324 -11.21 -97.76 -9.26
C THR A 324 -12.28 -98.80 -8.92
N LEU A 325 -13.55 -98.40 -8.80
CA LEU A 325 -14.70 -99.29 -8.64
C LEU A 325 -14.88 -100.23 -9.82
N GLU A 326 -14.72 -99.72 -11.04
CA GLU A 326 -14.86 -100.49 -12.27
C GLU A 326 -13.73 -101.51 -12.41
N GLU A 327 -12.49 -101.13 -12.09
CA GLU A 327 -11.34 -102.03 -12.05
C GLU A 327 -11.50 -103.14 -10.98
N ILE A 328 -11.93 -102.79 -9.76
CA ILE A 328 -12.20 -103.76 -8.68
C ILE A 328 -13.36 -104.69 -9.07
N ASN A 329 -14.41 -104.18 -9.71
CA ASN A 329 -15.54 -104.97 -10.16
C ASN A 329 -15.13 -105.97 -11.26
N GLY A 330 -14.24 -105.57 -12.18
CA GLY A 330 -13.64 -106.44 -13.18
C GLY A 330 -12.83 -107.58 -12.54
N LYS A 331 -11.96 -107.26 -11.58
CA LYS A 331 -11.19 -108.26 -10.81
C LYS A 331 -12.09 -109.19 -9.99
N LEU A 332 -13.17 -108.66 -9.41
CA LEU A 332 -14.16 -109.44 -8.66
C LEU A 332 -14.93 -110.42 -9.55
N GLN A 333 -15.32 -110.02 -10.76
CA GLN A 333 -15.96 -110.93 -11.72
C GLN A 333 -15.02 -112.05 -12.15
N TRP A 334 -13.73 -111.74 -12.35
CA TRP A 334 -12.73 -112.75 -12.67
C TRP A 334 -12.51 -113.72 -11.50
N ALA A 335 -12.46 -113.22 -10.26
CA ALA A 335 -12.39 -114.05 -9.06
C ALA A 335 -13.65 -114.91 -8.84
N LYS A 336 -14.85 -114.40 -9.15
CA LYS A 336 -16.10 -115.19 -9.18
C LYS A 336 -16.02 -116.31 -10.20
N LEU A 337 -15.54 -116.01 -11.41
CA LEU A 337 -15.38 -116.99 -12.47
C LEU A 337 -14.38 -118.07 -12.04
N ALA A 338 -13.22 -117.69 -11.50
CA ALA A 338 -12.22 -118.62 -10.97
C ALA A 338 -12.81 -119.51 -9.86
N PHE A 339 -13.63 -118.96 -8.98
CA PHE A 339 -14.32 -119.70 -7.91
C PHE A 339 -15.34 -120.71 -8.47
N TYR A 340 -16.15 -120.31 -9.46
CA TYR A 340 -17.08 -121.24 -10.08
C TYR A 340 -16.35 -122.34 -10.85
N VAL A 341 -15.31 -122.00 -11.62
CA VAL A 341 -14.46 -122.98 -12.30
C VAL A 341 -13.83 -123.96 -11.31
N SER A 342 -13.37 -123.49 -10.14
CA SER A 342 -12.81 -124.35 -9.11
C SER A 342 -13.84 -125.34 -8.56
N ILE A 343 -15.07 -124.89 -8.29
CA ILE A 343 -16.17 -125.75 -7.85
C ILE A 343 -16.53 -126.77 -8.94
N THR A 344 -16.61 -126.34 -10.20
CA THR A 344 -16.92 -127.25 -11.31
C THR A 344 -15.82 -128.30 -11.49
N LEU A 345 -14.55 -127.93 -11.31
CA LEU A 345 -13.41 -128.85 -11.36
C LEU A 345 -13.43 -129.81 -10.17
N LEU A 346 -13.79 -129.33 -8.97
CA LEU A 346 -13.99 -130.16 -7.79
C LEU A 346 -15.08 -131.22 -8.03
N ILE A 347 -16.26 -130.80 -8.50
CA ILE A 347 -17.39 -131.70 -8.82
C ILE A 347 -17.00 -132.66 -9.94
N GLY A 348 -16.34 -132.17 -11.00
CA GLY A 348 -15.83 -132.97 -12.11
C GLY A 348 -14.85 -134.04 -11.67
N SER A 349 -13.96 -133.72 -10.72
CA SER A 349 -13.02 -134.68 -10.14
C SER A 349 -13.68 -135.68 -9.19
N ALA A 350 -14.84 -135.35 -8.62
CA ALA A 350 -15.60 -136.23 -7.72
C ALA A 350 -16.44 -137.28 -8.46
N LEU A 351 -16.85 -136.99 -9.70
CA LEU A 351 -17.70 -137.88 -10.50
C LEU A 351 -17.05 -139.25 -10.80
N PRO A 352 -15.76 -139.35 -11.17
CA PRO A 352 -15.08 -140.64 -11.31
C PRO A 352 -15.06 -141.46 -10.01
N LEU A 353 -14.92 -140.80 -8.85
CA LEU A 353 -14.96 -141.44 -7.53
C LEU A 353 -16.35 -142.03 -7.23
N ALA A 354 -17.42 -141.28 -7.52
CA ALA A 354 -18.80 -141.74 -7.36
C ALA A 354 -19.15 -142.89 -8.32
N GLY A 355 -18.70 -142.83 -9.57
CA GLY A 355 -18.88 -143.92 -10.55
C GLY A 355 -18.11 -145.19 -10.19
N TYR A 356 -16.91 -145.06 -9.61
CA TYR A 356 -16.12 -146.20 -9.16
C TYR A 356 -16.79 -146.91 -7.96
N LEU A 357 -17.32 -146.15 -6.99
CA LEU A 357 -18.10 -146.69 -5.88
C LEU A 357 -19.39 -147.40 -6.36
N TYR A 358 -20.03 -146.89 -7.41
CA TYR A 358 -21.26 -147.48 -7.94
C TYR A 358 -21.02 -148.84 -8.65
N LYS A 359 -19.83 -149.06 -9.22
CA LYS A 359 -19.49 -150.30 -9.93
C LYS A 359 -18.98 -151.42 -9.01
N SER A 360 -18.57 -151.10 -7.79
CA SER A 360 -18.08 -152.07 -6.79
C SER A 360 -19.18 -152.65 -5.88
N ILE A 361 -20.45 -152.38 -6.17
CA ILE A 361 -21.58 -152.94 -5.42
C ILE A 361 -22.37 -153.88 -6.35
N ASP A 362 -21.96 -155.14 -6.38
CA ASP A 362 -22.72 -156.28 -6.93
C ASP A 362 -22.94 -157.29 -5.79
N LEU A 363 -24.15 -157.35 -5.23
CA LEU A 363 -24.54 -158.30 -4.19
C LEU A 363 -25.99 -158.76 -4.42
N SER A 364 -26.10 -159.85 -5.17
CA SER A 364 -27.17 -160.84 -5.05
C SER A 364 -26.89 -161.72 -3.81
N ASP A 365 -27.85 -161.72 -2.88
CA ASP A 365 -27.94 -162.45 -1.61
C ASP A 365 -27.12 -161.97 -0.36
N PRO A 366 -27.73 -162.08 0.85
CA PRO A 366 -27.59 -161.11 1.94
C PRO A 366 -26.94 -161.67 3.22
N PRO A 367 -26.62 -160.81 4.20
CA PRO A 367 -26.87 -161.15 5.61
C PRO A 367 -27.74 -160.09 6.30
N SER A 368 -28.91 -160.56 6.66
CA SER A 368 -29.75 -160.15 7.80
C SER A 368 -28.94 -159.91 9.08
N VAL A 369 -29.23 -158.81 9.81
CA VAL A 369 -29.07 -158.53 11.26
C VAL A 369 -29.27 -156.99 11.37
N ILE A 370 -30.29 -156.37 11.98
CA ILE A 370 -31.38 -156.75 12.87
C ILE A 370 -32.60 -155.87 12.54
N THR A 371 -33.68 -156.49 12.09
CA THR A 371 -35.04 -156.15 12.52
C THR A 371 -35.24 -156.73 13.91
N GLN A 372 -35.66 -155.90 14.86
CA GLN A 372 -36.39 -156.17 16.12
C GLN A 372 -36.24 -154.85 16.91
N THR A 373 -37.26 -154.17 17.39
CA THR A 373 -38.66 -154.48 17.70
C THR A 373 -39.30 -153.11 18.00
N SER A 374 -40.38 -152.77 17.31
CA SER A 374 -41.75 -152.85 17.79
C SER A 374 -42.10 -151.86 18.91
N GLU A 375 -43.08 -151.02 18.60
CA GLU A 375 -44.28 -150.80 19.41
C GLU A 375 -44.16 -151.11 20.92
N ALA A 376 -43.97 -150.04 21.69
CA ALA A 376 -44.77 -149.74 22.88
C ALA A 376 -44.58 -148.22 23.11
N ALA A 377 -45.59 -147.43 22.78
CA ALA A 377 -46.57 -146.96 23.74
C ALA A 377 -45.98 -145.97 24.76
N LYS A 378 -46.46 -144.73 24.63
CA LYS A 378 -46.90 -143.81 25.71
C LYS A 378 -45.94 -143.52 26.88
N THR A 379 -45.90 -142.22 27.19
CA THR A 379 -45.37 -141.55 28.39
C THR A 379 -43.84 -141.46 28.49
N GLY A 380 -43.32 -140.24 28.73
CA GLY A 380 -41.89 -140.01 29.06
C GLY A 380 -41.55 -140.51 30.48
N PRO A 381 -40.45 -140.08 31.15
CA PRO A 381 -39.26 -139.32 30.76
C PRO A 381 -37.93 -140.10 31.06
N GLU A 382 -36.77 -139.41 30.93
CA GLU A 382 -35.53 -139.56 31.73
C GLU A 382 -34.49 -140.72 31.52
N VAL A 383 -33.23 -140.25 31.34
CA VAL A 383 -31.88 -140.71 31.78
C VAL A 383 -31.23 -142.05 31.31
N ALA A 384 -29.96 -141.85 30.87
CA ALA A 384 -28.75 -142.65 31.12
C ALA A 384 -28.37 -143.89 30.27
N ALA A 385 -27.25 -143.69 29.57
CA ALA A 385 -25.94 -144.33 29.75
C ALA A 385 -25.67 -145.78 29.34
N LYS A 386 -24.47 -145.92 28.73
CA LYS A 386 -23.66 -147.12 28.42
C LYS A 386 -24.12 -147.88 27.18
N GLY A 387 -23.27 -148.31 26.26
CA GLY A 387 -21.82 -148.43 26.21
C GLY A 387 -21.51 -149.68 25.38
N GLU A 388 -20.53 -149.58 24.46
CA GLU A 388 -19.81 -150.72 23.87
C GLU A 388 -20.65 -151.62 22.91
N VAL A 389 -20.17 -152.26 21.85
CA VAL A 389 -18.86 -152.84 21.48
C VAL A 389 -18.88 -153.01 19.96
N ILE A 390 -17.84 -152.67 19.18
CA ILE A 390 -17.54 -153.40 17.93
C ILE A 390 -16.02 -153.38 17.66
N GLU A 391 -15.33 -154.40 18.16
CA GLU A 391 -14.00 -154.83 17.70
C GLU A 391 -14.11 -156.05 16.75
N GLY A 392 -15.30 -156.27 16.15
CA GLY A 392 -15.57 -157.42 15.26
C GLY A 392 -15.65 -157.10 13.76
N ALA A 393 -15.45 -155.85 13.33
CA ALA A 393 -15.72 -155.43 11.95
C ALA A 393 -14.46 -155.12 11.11
N ILE A 394 -13.29 -155.58 11.54
CA ILE A 394 -12.01 -155.36 10.81
C ILE A 394 -11.63 -156.57 9.93
N ASP A 395 -12.20 -157.76 10.15
CA ASP A 395 -11.82 -158.97 9.38
C ASP A 395 -12.61 -159.23 8.08
N ALA A 396 -13.53 -158.34 7.65
CA ALA A 396 -14.35 -158.59 6.46
C ALA A 396 -14.22 -157.57 5.31
N VAL A 397 -13.43 -156.50 5.45
CA VAL A 397 -13.14 -155.56 4.34
C VAL A 397 -11.65 -155.18 4.32
N ALA A 398 -10.78 -156.15 4.60
CA ALA A 398 -9.36 -156.10 4.25
C ALA A 398 -9.09 -156.60 2.81
N ASP A 399 -10.07 -157.19 2.12
CA ASP A 399 -9.85 -157.94 0.88
C ASP A 399 -10.44 -157.31 -0.41
N GLY A 400 -10.75 -156.01 -0.41
CA GLY A 400 -11.32 -155.40 -1.63
C GLY A 400 -11.12 -153.89 -1.85
N VAL A 401 -10.65 -153.14 -0.86
CA VAL A 401 -10.44 -151.69 -0.99
C VAL A 401 -8.94 -151.41 -0.93
N ASP A 402 -8.34 -151.27 -2.10
CA ASP A 402 -6.93 -150.93 -2.31
C ASP A 402 -6.65 -149.52 -1.73
N LEU A 403 -6.29 -149.48 -0.45
CA LEU A 403 -6.07 -148.26 0.34
C LEU A 403 -5.08 -147.28 -0.33
N GLY A 404 -4.14 -147.81 -1.12
CA GLY A 404 -3.23 -146.99 -1.92
C GLY A 404 -3.93 -146.19 -3.01
N LYS A 405 -4.98 -146.76 -3.63
CA LYS A 405 -5.75 -146.11 -4.69
C LYS A 405 -6.74 -145.07 -4.14
N THR A 406 -7.39 -145.33 -3.01
CA THR A 406 -8.27 -144.36 -2.35
C THR A 406 -7.48 -143.17 -1.79
N LEU A 407 -6.29 -143.40 -1.21
CA LEU A 407 -5.43 -142.30 -0.75
C LEU A 407 -4.89 -141.46 -1.92
N ALA A 408 -4.51 -142.10 -3.04
CA ALA A 408 -4.09 -141.40 -4.26
C ALA A 408 -5.22 -140.52 -4.84
N LEU A 409 -6.48 -140.96 -4.76
CA LEU A 409 -7.63 -140.16 -5.19
C LEU A 409 -7.93 -138.98 -4.26
N VAL A 410 -7.76 -139.13 -2.94
CA VAL A 410 -7.89 -137.99 -2.00
C VAL A 410 -6.76 -136.99 -2.22
N LEU A 411 -5.53 -137.44 -2.48
CA LEU A 411 -4.40 -136.56 -2.80
C LEU A 411 -4.65 -135.76 -4.08
N LEU A 412 -5.34 -136.34 -5.06
CA LEU A 412 -5.71 -135.68 -6.32
C LEU A 412 -6.75 -134.56 -6.13
N MET A 413 -7.55 -134.62 -5.06
CA MET A 413 -8.53 -133.58 -4.71
C MET A 413 -7.91 -132.37 -3.99
N VAL A 414 -6.74 -132.52 -3.37
CA VAL A 414 -6.11 -131.47 -2.56
C VAL A 414 -5.90 -130.16 -3.35
N PRO A 415 -5.41 -130.17 -4.61
CA PRO A 415 -5.26 -128.93 -5.40
C PRO A 415 -6.59 -128.22 -5.66
N ALA A 416 -7.67 -128.97 -5.92
CA ALA A 416 -8.98 -128.40 -6.20
C ALA A 416 -9.62 -127.80 -4.93
N ILE A 417 -9.45 -128.46 -3.77
CA ILE A 417 -9.89 -127.94 -2.47
C ILE A 417 -9.12 -126.65 -2.12
N TRP A 418 -7.80 -126.65 -2.32
CA TRP A 418 -6.96 -125.48 -2.05
C TRP A 418 -7.33 -124.30 -2.96
N LEU A 419 -7.50 -124.53 -4.26
CA LEU A 419 -7.87 -123.49 -5.22
C LEU A 419 -9.26 -122.91 -4.91
N THR A 420 -10.20 -123.74 -4.47
CA THR A 420 -11.54 -123.27 -4.06
C THR A 420 -11.47 -122.41 -2.80
N ARG A 421 -10.66 -122.79 -1.80
CA ARG A 421 -10.46 -121.99 -0.59
C ARG A 421 -9.76 -120.66 -0.90
N PHE A 422 -8.73 -120.68 -1.73
CA PHE A 422 -8.00 -119.49 -2.15
C PHE A 422 -8.92 -118.52 -2.91
N SER A 423 -9.69 -119.04 -3.87
CA SER A 423 -10.61 -118.23 -4.67
C SER A 423 -11.77 -117.65 -3.83
N ALA A 424 -12.26 -118.38 -2.82
CA ALA A 424 -13.26 -117.87 -1.88
C ALA A 424 -12.72 -116.70 -1.03
N ALA A 425 -11.51 -116.84 -0.50
CA ALA A 425 -10.86 -115.82 0.31
C ALA A 425 -10.58 -114.55 -0.53
N GLN A 426 -10.09 -114.72 -1.76
CA GLN A 426 -9.84 -113.62 -2.68
C GLN A 426 -11.13 -112.90 -3.09
N HIS A 427 -12.21 -113.63 -3.32
CA HIS A 427 -13.52 -113.05 -3.63
C HIS A 427 -14.09 -112.24 -2.45
N HIS A 428 -13.97 -112.75 -1.22
CA HIS A 428 -14.44 -112.03 -0.02
C HIS A 428 -13.69 -110.72 0.19
N HIS A 429 -12.35 -110.74 0.04
CA HIS A 429 -11.50 -109.57 0.16
C HIS A 429 -11.86 -108.50 -0.89
N LEU A 430 -11.99 -108.89 -2.16
CA LEU A 430 -12.37 -107.98 -3.23
C LEU A 430 -13.80 -107.42 -3.07
N PHE A 431 -14.71 -108.19 -2.48
CA PHE A 431 -16.08 -107.74 -2.20
C PHE A 431 -16.11 -106.64 -1.12
N GLN A 432 -15.36 -106.81 -0.03
CA GLN A 432 -15.25 -105.79 1.02
C GLN A 432 -14.58 -104.51 0.51
N LEU A 433 -13.50 -104.64 -0.28
CA LEU A 433 -12.90 -103.50 -0.97
C LEU A 433 -13.92 -102.75 -1.82
N LYS A 434 -14.69 -103.45 -2.65
CA LYS A 434 -15.71 -102.84 -3.50
C LYS A 434 -16.74 -102.03 -2.69
N GLU A 435 -17.17 -102.55 -1.55
CA GLU A 435 -18.16 -101.90 -0.71
C GLU A 435 -17.62 -100.60 -0.10
N HIS A 436 -16.38 -100.61 0.37
CA HIS A 436 -15.71 -99.41 0.88
C HIS A 436 -15.48 -98.33 -0.19
N TYR A 437 -15.07 -98.72 -1.40
CA TYR A 437 -14.91 -97.77 -2.51
C TYR A 437 -16.26 -97.22 -3.02
N ARG A 438 -17.34 -98.02 -2.96
CA ARG A 438 -18.70 -97.56 -3.28
C ARG A 438 -19.22 -96.53 -2.29
N TYR A 439 -18.97 -96.75 -1.00
CA TYR A 439 -19.30 -95.79 0.05
C TYR A 439 -18.58 -94.45 -0.19
N LYS A 440 -17.27 -94.49 -0.44
CA LYS A 440 -16.47 -93.30 -0.73
C LYS A 440 -16.94 -92.54 -1.97
N TYR A 441 -17.27 -93.25 -3.05
CA TYR A 441 -17.82 -92.64 -4.25
C TYR A 441 -19.15 -91.91 -3.96
N SER A 442 -20.08 -92.55 -3.24
CA SER A 442 -21.35 -91.91 -2.88
C SER A 442 -21.18 -90.72 -1.94
N LEU A 443 -20.20 -90.80 -1.03
CA LEU A 443 -19.89 -89.73 -0.11
C LEU A 443 -19.31 -88.52 -0.86
N ALA A 444 -18.36 -88.75 -1.77
CA ALA A 444 -17.76 -87.72 -2.62
C ALA A 444 -18.78 -87.03 -3.54
N MET A 445 -19.70 -87.81 -4.14
CA MET A 445 -20.77 -87.26 -4.99
C MET A 445 -21.86 -86.51 -4.19
N GLY A 446 -22.05 -86.83 -2.91
CA GLY A 446 -23.06 -86.21 -2.06
C GLY A 446 -22.63 -84.87 -1.44
N VAL A 447 -21.33 -84.55 -1.42
CA VAL A 447 -20.79 -83.37 -0.70
C VAL A 447 -21.44 -82.07 -1.16
N ASP A 448 -21.54 -81.84 -2.47
CA ASP A 448 -22.14 -80.60 -2.97
C ASP A 448 -23.63 -80.48 -2.59
N GLY A 449 -24.37 -81.58 -2.62
CA GLY A 449 -25.77 -81.60 -2.19
C GLY A 449 -25.93 -81.26 -0.70
N PHE A 450 -25.01 -81.71 0.16
CA PHE A 450 -25.03 -81.38 1.59
C PHE A 450 -24.61 -79.94 1.88
N LYS A 451 -23.65 -79.40 1.11
CA LYS A 451 -23.25 -77.98 1.20
C LYS A 451 -24.36 -77.03 0.80
N GLU A 452 -25.14 -77.37 -0.23
CA GLU A 452 -26.30 -76.58 -0.64
C GLU A 452 -27.45 -76.61 0.37
N GLN A 453 -27.66 -77.74 1.06
CA GLN A 453 -28.74 -77.89 2.04
C GLN A 453 -28.42 -77.25 3.41
N ALA A 454 -27.15 -77.05 3.75
CA ALA A 454 -26.71 -76.49 5.03
C ALA A 454 -25.50 -75.54 4.86
N PRO A 455 -25.70 -74.32 4.32
CA PRO A 455 -24.61 -73.41 3.97
C PRO A 455 -23.79 -72.92 5.18
N GLU A 456 -24.37 -72.91 6.38
CA GLU A 456 -23.68 -72.48 7.60
C GLU A 456 -22.59 -73.47 8.05
N TYR A 457 -22.66 -74.74 7.62
CA TYR A 457 -21.71 -75.80 7.98
C TYR A 457 -20.87 -76.28 6.77
N GLU A 458 -20.75 -75.44 5.74
CA GLU A 458 -20.11 -75.83 4.46
C GLU A 458 -18.67 -76.32 4.66
N ASN A 459 -17.94 -75.67 5.57
CA ASN A 459 -16.54 -75.97 5.86
C ASN A 459 -16.39 -77.25 6.68
N GLU A 460 -17.27 -77.47 7.67
CA GLU A 460 -17.29 -78.65 8.52
C GLU A 460 -17.67 -79.90 7.72
N ILE A 461 -18.66 -79.78 6.83
CA ILE A 461 -19.10 -80.86 5.94
C ILE A 461 -17.98 -81.22 4.94
N ALA A 462 -17.30 -80.22 4.38
CA ALA A 462 -16.16 -80.45 3.49
C ALA A 462 -15.00 -81.16 4.22
N ALA A 463 -14.66 -80.69 5.42
CA ALA A 463 -13.58 -81.25 6.23
C ALA A 463 -13.89 -82.69 6.68
N ALA A 464 -15.09 -82.94 7.19
CA ALA A 464 -15.52 -84.28 7.60
C ALA A 464 -15.48 -85.28 6.43
N THR A 465 -15.95 -84.85 5.26
CA THR A 465 -15.90 -85.70 4.07
C THR A 465 -14.46 -85.94 3.60
N PHE A 466 -13.58 -84.93 3.64
CA PHE A 466 -12.18 -85.09 3.28
C PHE A 466 -11.44 -86.06 4.20
N PHE A 467 -11.69 -86.00 5.52
CA PHE A 467 -11.13 -86.96 6.48
C PHE A 467 -11.60 -88.39 6.20
N GLU A 468 -12.88 -88.59 5.88
CA GLU A 468 -13.39 -89.93 5.60
C GLU A 468 -12.88 -90.50 4.25
N LEU A 469 -12.60 -89.63 3.28
CA LEU A 469 -12.08 -90.02 1.97
C LEU A 469 -10.58 -90.35 1.98
N THR A 470 -9.79 -89.83 2.92
CA THR A 470 -8.31 -89.96 2.93
C THR A 470 -7.79 -91.28 3.49
N PHE A 471 -8.54 -92.02 4.29
CA PHE A 471 -8.11 -93.32 4.85
C PHE A 471 -8.04 -94.43 3.78
N ASN A 472 -6.98 -95.25 3.70
CA ASN A 472 -6.86 -96.33 2.69
C ASN A 472 -7.74 -97.56 3.05
N PRO A 473 -8.76 -97.95 2.25
CA PRO A 473 -9.66 -99.06 2.56
C PRO A 473 -8.97 -100.41 2.80
N ALA A 474 -7.78 -100.63 2.23
CA ALA A 474 -7.03 -101.86 2.43
C ALA A 474 -6.53 -102.03 3.88
N ASP A 475 -6.25 -100.93 4.58
CA ASP A 475 -5.65 -100.96 5.92
C ASP A 475 -6.65 -101.42 7.01
N LYS A 476 -7.98 -101.37 6.75
CA LYS A 476 -9.00 -101.91 7.68
C LYS A 476 -9.31 -103.39 7.47
N LEU A 477 -8.68 -104.05 6.49
CA LEU A 477 -8.93 -105.47 6.20
C LEU A 477 -8.05 -106.43 7.05
N GLU A 478 -7.05 -105.91 7.78
CA GLU A 478 -6.06 -106.72 8.52
C GLU A 478 -6.38 -106.95 10.02
N GLU A 479 -7.57 -106.64 10.52
CA GLU A 479 -7.99 -107.04 11.88
C GLU A 479 -8.86 -108.33 11.86
N PRO A 480 -8.33 -109.52 12.23
CA PRO A 480 -9.16 -110.69 12.42
C PRO A 480 -9.85 -110.63 13.80
N LYS A 481 -10.99 -109.93 13.89
CA LYS A 481 -11.90 -110.05 15.03
C LYS A 481 -12.80 -111.27 14.84
N GLY A 482 -12.47 -112.35 15.57
CA GLY A 482 -13.42 -113.41 15.94
C GLY A 482 -13.44 -114.63 15.00
N ALA A 483 -12.66 -115.64 15.37
CA ALA A 483 -12.70 -116.97 14.78
C ALA A 483 -14.10 -117.60 14.83
N THR A 484 -14.70 -117.81 13.66
CA THR A 484 -15.77 -118.79 13.50
C THR A 484 -15.17 -120.20 13.60
N LYS A 485 -15.35 -120.85 14.76
CA LYS A 485 -15.04 -122.28 14.94
C LYS A 485 -15.74 -123.08 13.85
N HIS A 486 -14.98 -123.87 13.09
CA HIS A 486 -15.54 -124.80 12.12
C HIS A 486 -16.36 -125.88 12.86
N PRO A 487 -17.56 -126.25 12.37
CA PRO A 487 -18.50 -127.11 13.10
C PRO A 487 -18.08 -128.59 13.21
N ASN A 488 -16.89 -128.99 12.74
CA ASN A 488 -16.47 -130.39 12.75
C ASN A 488 -15.06 -130.60 13.38
N PRO A 489 -14.96 -131.12 14.62
CA PRO A 489 -13.72 -131.18 15.40
C PRO A 489 -12.67 -132.19 14.88
N ILE A 490 -13.06 -133.07 13.94
CA ILE A 490 -12.14 -134.04 13.34
C ILE A 490 -11.22 -133.36 12.31
N LEU A 491 -11.73 -132.36 11.58
CA LEU A 491 -10.96 -131.63 10.58
C LEU A 491 -9.84 -130.80 11.21
N ASP A 492 -10.07 -130.21 12.38
CA ASP A 492 -9.05 -129.48 13.13
C ASP A 492 -7.89 -130.39 13.57
N LYS A 493 -8.20 -131.60 14.04
CA LYS A 493 -7.16 -132.58 14.44
C LYS A 493 -6.34 -133.11 13.26
N VAL A 494 -6.93 -133.22 12.08
CA VAL A 494 -6.22 -133.64 10.86
C VAL A 494 -5.33 -132.51 10.32
N MET A 495 -5.78 -131.26 10.40
CA MET A 495 -4.98 -130.10 9.99
C MET A 495 -3.82 -129.80 10.94
N ASP A 496 -3.98 -130.06 12.24
CA ASP A 496 -2.88 -129.96 13.22
C ASP A 496 -1.81 -131.04 12.99
N LYS A 497 -2.21 -132.28 12.66
CA LYS A 497 -1.28 -133.39 12.38
C LYS A 497 -0.55 -133.27 11.03
N MET A 498 -1.14 -132.58 10.05
CA MET A 498 -0.51 -132.30 8.76
C MET A 498 0.29 -130.99 8.74
N GLY A 499 0.50 -130.34 9.90
CA GLY A 499 1.32 -129.13 10.02
C GLY A 499 0.74 -127.90 9.33
N MET A 500 -0.56 -127.89 9.03
CA MET A 500 -1.25 -126.84 8.29
C MET A 500 -2.06 -125.90 9.20
N ASN A 501 -1.55 -125.65 10.41
CA ASN A 501 -1.97 -124.54 11.25
C ASN A 501 -1.00 -123.35 11.12
N HIS A 502 -1.51 -122.13 11.36
CA HIS A 502 -0.83 -120.84 11.20
C HIS A 502 0.32 -120.59 12.23
N LYS A 503 1.14 -121.60 12.55
CA LYS A 503 2.37 -121.44 13.34
C LYS A 503 3.65 -121.91 12.62
N GLY A 504 3.61 -122.03 11.29
CA GLY A 504 4.74 -122.47 10.45
C GLY A 504 5.46 -121.37 9.67
N ARG A 505 5.56 -120.13 10.18
CA ARG A 505 6.44 -119.11 9.56
C ARG A 505 7.00 -118.11 10.57
N GLU A 506 7.69 -118.64 11.58
CA GLU A 506 8.81 -117.97 12.24
C GLU A 506 10.04 -118.91 12.16
N SER A 507 10.85 -118.78 11.09
CA SER A 507 12.32 -118.99 11.12
C SER A 507 12.94 -118.68 9.75
N LYS A 508 13.18 -117.39 9.48
CA LYS A 508 14.46 -116.79 9.06
C LYS A 508 14.22 -115.36 8.61
#